data_AF-A0A131YRY6-F1
#
_entry.id   AF-A0A131YRY6-F1
#
_cell.length_a   1.000
_cell.length_b   1.000
_cell.length_c   1.000
_cell.angle_alpha   90.00
_cell.angle_beta   90.00
_cell.angle_gamma   90.00
#
_symmetry.space_group_name_H-M   'P 1'
#
loop_
_entity.id
_entity.type
_entity.pdbx_description
1 polymer ?
#
loop_
_entity_poly.entity_id
_entity_poly.type
_entity_poly.pdbx_seq_one_letter_code
_entity_poly.pdbx_strand_id
1 'polypeptide(L)'
;MTGKMRILLLVIVVYASLVSVNGQYDPRKSSLANGRRVSDKGIGFWPPQHKCWQSHEVFKSCVSGSCSEWKCYYLLEGWPEGCTKDCHYGCYCKEGYFRNRWGDCVPGYSCFSDILLKA
;
A
#
# COMPACT_ATOMS: atom_id res chain seq x y z
N MET A 1 -14.55 37.27 -23.83
CA MET A 1 -13.52 36.30 -23.38
C MET A 1 -12.77 35.79 -24.59
N THR A 2 -11.61 36.37 -24.91
CA THR A 2 -10.81 36.00 -26.09
C THR A 2 -10.27 34.58 -25.91
N GLY A 3 -10.13 33.80 -26.98
CA GLY A 3 -9.73 32.37 -26.91
C GLY A 3 -8.48 32.10 -26.07
N LYS A 4 -7.55 33.07 -26.04
CA LYS A 4 -6.37 33.07 -25.17
C LYS A 4 -6.69 33.00 -23.67
N MET A 5 -7.75 33.68 -23.22
CA MET A 5 -8.20 33.63 -21.82
C MET A 5 -8.82 32.28 -21.47
N ARG A 6 -9.50 31.62 -22.41
CA ARG A 6 -10.04 30.27 -22.19
C ARG A 6 -8.92 29.23 -22.06
N ILE A 7 -7.88 29.33 -22.89
CA ILE A 7 -6.71 28.45 -22.82
C ILE A 7 -5.96 28.65 -21.49
N LEU A 8 -5.73 29.90 -21.07
CA LEU A 8 -5.13 30.20 -19.77
C LEU A 8 -5.91 29.60 -18.60
N LEU A 9 -7.25 29.71 -18.62
CA LEU A 9 -8.09 29.13 -17.57
C LEU A 9 -8.00 27.59 -17.54
N LEU A 10 -8.00 26.92 -18.69
CA LEU A 10 -7.87 25.46 -18.75
C LEU A 10 -6.52 24.98 -18.20
N VAL A 11 -5.42 25.68 -18.55
CA VAL A 11 -4.08 25.35 -18.05
C VAL A 11 -4.00 25.52 -16.52
N ILE A 12 -4.58 26.59 -15.96
CA ILE A 12 -4.59 26.84 -14.51
C ILE A 12 -5.39 25.75 -13.77
N VAL A 13 -6.55 25.36 -14.29
CA VAL A 13 -7.39 24.31 -13.67
C VAL A 13 -6.66 22.97 -13.68
N VAL A 14 -6.07 22.57 -14.81
CA VAL A 14 -5.30 21.32 -14.91
C VAL A 14 -4.11 21.33 -13.94
N TYR A 15 -3.37 22.45 -13.84
CA TYR A 15 -2.25 22.58 -12.91
C TYR A 15 -2.69 22.43 -11.44
N ALA A 16 -3.80 23.07 -11.05
CA ALA A 16 -4.33 22.97 -9.68
C ALA A 16 -4.80 21.54 -9.32
N SER A 17 -5.36 20.81 -10.29
CA SER A 17 -5.74 19.40 -10.10
C SER A 17 -4.50 18.49 -9.93
N LEU A 18 -3.42 18.75 -10.67
CA LEU A 18 -2.17 17.99 -10.53
C LEU A 18 -1.43 18.29 -9.22
N VAL A 19 -1.53 19.53 -8.70
CA VAL A 19 -0.89 19.91 -7.42
C VAL A 19 -1.55 19.24 -6.21
N SER A 20 -2.84 18.88 -6.29
CA SER A 20 -3.58 18.26 -5.18
C SER A 20 -3.28 16.77 -4.95
N VAL A 21 -2.40 16.14 -5.75
CA VAL A 21 -2.13 14.68 -5.67
C VAL A 21 -0.95 14.33 -4.75
N ASN A 22 -0.18 15.32 -4.30
CA ASN A 22 0.81 15.10 -3.23
C ASN A 22 0.13 15.23 -1.86
N GLY A 23 -0.83 14.35 -1.59
CA GLY A 23 -1.31 14.14 -0.25
C GLY A 23 -0.14 13.63 0.60
N GLN A 24 0.21 14.36 1.66
CA GLN A 24 1.12 13.92 2.70
C GLN A 24 0.59 12.59 3.27
N TYR A 25 1.08 11.45 2.79
CA TYR A 25 1.12 10.25 3.62
C TYR A 25 2.26 10.47 4.60
N ASP A 26 1.98 11.23 5.66
CA ASP A 26 2.80 11.23 6.85
C ASP A 26 2.55 9.89 7.55
N PRO A 27 3.52 8.96 7.60
CA PRO A 27 3.43 7.89 8.57
C PRO A 27 3.48 8.57 9.94
N ARG A 28 2.37 8.55 10.69
CA ARG A 28 2.41 8.87 12.12
C ARG A 28 3.40 7.89 12.76
N LYS A 29 4.65 8.30 12.89
CA LYS A 29 5.51 7.84 13.97
C LYS A 29 4.89 8.41 15.24
N SER A 30 3.98 7.64 15.83
CA SER A 30 3.32 7.93 17.10
C SER A 30 4.37 8.04 18.21
N SER A 31 4.96 9.22 18.31
CA SER A 31 5.74 9.65 19.45
C SER A 31 4.77 10.25 20.44
N LEU A 32 4.36 9.42 21.40
CA LEU A 32 3.97 9.73 22.78
C LEU A 32 3.12 11.00 23.03
N ALA A 33 1.83 10.81 23.35
CA ALA A 33 1.17 11.52 24.46
C ALA A 33 -0.18 10.88 24.86
N ASN A 34 -0.27 10.50 26.14
CA ASN A 34 -1.47 10.33 26.98
C ASN A 34 -2.42 9.13 26.77
N GLY A 35 -2.25 8.13 27.64
CA GLY A 35 -3.33 7.74 28.57
C GLY A 35 -4.18 6.51 28.26
N ARG A 36 -3.63 5.30 28.48
CA ARG A 36 -4.26 4.15 29.16
C ARG A 36 -3.20 3.06 29.31
N ARG A 37 -2.75 2.79 30.54
CA ARG A 37 -1.83 1.68 30.82
C ARG A 37 -2.59 0.37 30.69
N VAL A 38 -2.43 -0.33 29.57
CA VAL A 38 -2.61 -1.78 29.55
C VAL A 38 -1.38 -2.36 30.25
N SER A 39 -1.61 -2.99 31.39
CA SER A 39 -0.58 -3.63 32.20
C SER A 39 -0.29 -5.02 31.63
N ASP A 40 0.51 -5.12 30.57
CA ASP A 40 1.05 -6.41 30.13
C ASP A 40 2.43 -6.65 30.76
N LYS A 41 2.43 -7.50 31.79
CA LYS A 41 3.61 -8.12 32.38
C LYS A 41 4.01 -9.34 31.53
N GLY A 42 5.28 -9.39 31.12
CA GLY A 42 5.90 -10.50 30.36
C GLY A 42 5.75 -10.28 28.86
N ILE A 43 6.78 -10.28 28.02
CA ILE A 43 7.88 -11.24 27.86
C ILE A 43 8.98 -10.51 27.05
N GLY A 44 10.27 -10.69 27.40
CA GLY A 44 11.43 -10.55 26.51
C GLY A 44 11.59 -9.26 25.67
N PHE A 45 12.51 -8.39 26.09
CA PHE A 45 13.02 -7.27 25.31
C PHE A 45 13.87 -7.76 24.13
N TRP A 46 13.22 -8.17 23.03
CA TRP A 46 13.82 -8.19 21.70
C TRP A 46 12.85 -7.50 20.76
N PRO A 47 13.28 -6.46 20.00
CA PRO A 47 12.40 -5.83 19.03
C PRO A 47 11.88 -6.93 18.10
N PRO A 48 10.56 -7.05 17.86
CA PRO A 48 10.03 -7.97 16.86
C PRO A 48 10.82 -7.69 15.59
N GLN A 49 11.55 -8.68 15.09
CA GLN A 49 12.45 -8.41 13.98
C GLN A 49 11.60 -7.99 12.79
N HIS A 50 11.65 -6.69 12.44
CA HIS A 50 11.00 -6.09 11.28
C HIS A 50 11.64 -6.56 9.96
N LYS A 51 12.24 -7.76 9.96
CA LYS A 51 13.02 -8.31 8.87
C LYS A 51 12.18 -9.37 8.19
N CYS A 52 11.81 -9.09 6.94
CA CYS A 52 11.18 -10.08 6.07
C CYS A 52 12.26 -11.00 5.50
N TRP A 53 11.96 -12.29 5.46
CA TRP A 53 12.90 -13.31 4.99
C TRP A 53 12.71 -13.65 3.51
N GLN A 54 11.50 -13.47 2.98
CA GLN A 54 11.27 -13.71 1.56
C GLN A 54 11.78 -12.55 0.71
N SER A 55 12.23 -12.89 -0.51
CA SER A 55 12.67 -11.91 -1.47
C SER A 55 11.52 -10.98 -1.84
N HIS A 56 11.85 -9.69 -2.00
CA HIS A 56 10.87 -8.66 -2.38
C HIS A 56 9.79 -8.40 -1.31
N GLU A 57 10.04 -8.90 -0.10
CA GLU A 57 9.45 -8.59 1.20
C GLU A 57 9.72 -7.16 1.70
N VAL A 58 8.73 -6.41 2.18
CA VAL A 58 8.96 -5.29 3.11
C VAL A 58 8.00 -5.35 4.29
N PHE A 59 8.51 -5.07 5.49
CA PHE A 59 7.68 -4.99 6.67
C PHE A 59 6.83 -3.72 6.61
N LYS A 60 5.51 -3.85 6.63
CA LYS A 60 4.57 -2.73 6.70
C LYS A 60 3.83 -2.75 8.04
N SER A 61 3.52 -1.55 8.54
CA SER A 61 2.81 -1.35 9.80
C SER A 61 1.46 -0.70 9.57
N CYS A 62 0.42 -1.21 10.23
CA CYS A 62 -0.98 -0.77 10.07
C CYS A 62 -1.36 -0.57 8.60
N VAL A 63 -1.47 -1.69 7.87
CA VAL A 63 -2.02 -1.72 6.51
C VAL A 63 -3.38 -2.41 6.49
N SER A 64 -4.19 -2.06 5.51
CA SER A 64 -5.49 -2.68 5.25
C SER A 64 -5.34 -4.18 4.97
N GLY A 65 -6.14 -5.03 5.61
CA GLY A 65 -6.18 -6.46 5.32
C GLY A 65 -6.56 -6.76 3.87
N SER A 66 -7.43 -5.96 3.27
CA SER A 66 -7.91 -6.18 1.90
C SER A 66 -7.08 -5.50 0.80
N CYS A 67 -6.21 -4.55 1.14
CA CYS A 67 -5.44 -3.73 0.19
C CYS A 67 -3.96 -3.55 0.58
N SER A 68 -3.38 -4.52 1.26
CA SER A 68 -2.02 -4.41 1.81
C SER A 68 -0.90 -4.58 0.77
N GLU A 69 -1.18 -5.24 -0.35
CA GLU A 69 -0.25 -5.54 -1.43
C GLU A 69 -0.97 -5.93 -2.73
N TRP A 70 -0.25 -5.89 -3.85
CA TRP A 70 -0.72 -6.46 -5.10
C TRP A 70 -0.63 -7.98 -5.09
N LYS A 71 -1.64 -8.61 -5.66
CA LYS A 71 -1.73 -10.05 -5.89
C LYS A 71 -1.90 -10.29 -7.38
N CYS A 72 -1.35 -11.38 -7.89
CA CYS A 72 -1.34 -11.65 -9.34
C CYS A 72 -2.73 -11.61 -9.98
N TYR A 73 -3.77 -12.04 -9.25
CA TYR A 73 -5.13 -12.05 -9.78
C TYR A 73 -5.75 -10.65 -9.97
N TYR A 74 -5.22 -9.61 -9.33
CA TYR A 74 -5.68 -8.24 -9.57
C TYR A 74 -5.35 -7.73 -10.97
N LEU A 75 -4.47 -8.41 -11.72
CA LEU A 75 -4.25 -8.08 -13.13
C LEU A 75 -5.46 -8.42 -14.01
N LEU A 76 -6.33 -9.35 -13.57
CA LEU A 76 -7.61 -9.66 -14.22
C LEU A 76 -8.78 -8.92 -13.58
N GLU A 77 -8.86 -8.95 -12.25
CA GLU A 77 -10.00 -8.44 -11.49
C GLU A 77 -9.94 -6.91 -11.26
N GLY A 78 -8.76 -6.31 -11.43
CA GLY A 78 -8.49 -4.93 -11.01
C GLY A 78 -8.14 -4.83 -9.52
N TRP A 79 -7.70 -3.64 -9.11
CA TRP A 79 -7.50 -3.33 -7.69
C TRP A 79 -8.86 -3.18 -6.99
N PRO A 80 -9.02 -3.60 -5.73
CA PRO A 80 -10.28 -3.44 -5.00
C PRO A 80 -10.71 -1.96 -4.94
N GLU A 81 -11.99 -1.69 -5.20
CA GLU A 81 -12.55 -0.32 -5.10
C GLU A 81 -12.58 0.19 -3.65
N GLY A 82 -12.64 -0.72 -2.68
CA GLY A 82 -12.71 -0.41 -1.25
C GLY A 82 -11.71 -1.21 -0.44
N CYS A 83 -11.07 -0.53 0.51
CA CYS A 83 -10.11 -1.12 1.44
C CYS A 83 -10.65 -1.13 2.86
N THR A 84 -10.45 -2.25 3.57
CA THR A 84 -10.76 -2.34 5.00
C THR A 84 -9.86 -1.39 5.81
N LYS A 85 -10.40 -0.83 6.90
CA LYS A 85 -9.69 0.14 7.78
C LYS A 85 -9.05 -0.52 9.01
N ASP A 86 -8.80 -1.82 8.93
CA ASP A 86 -8.06 -2.60 9.90
C ASP A 86 -6.55 -2.30 9.82
N CYS A 87 -5.85 -2.49 10.95
CA CYS A 87 -4.40 -2.30 11.05
C CYS A 87 -3.69 -3.66 11.13
N HIS A 88 -3.21 -4.18 10.00
CA HIS A 88 -2.34 -5.34 9.98
C HIS A 88 -0.86 -4.95 9.99
N TYR A 89 -0.04 -5.82 10.58
CA TYR A 89 1.42 -5.68 10.66
C TYR A 89 2.05 -6.96 10.13
N GLY A 90 3.04 -6.84 9.26
CA GLY A 90 3.66 -8.02 8.67
C GLY A 90 4.48 -7.72 7.43
N CYS A 91 4.91 -8.80 6.77
CA CYS A 91 5.67 -8.75 5.54
C CYS A 91 4.73 -8.78 4.33
N TYR A 92 4.93 -7.83 3.44
CA TYR A 92 4.10 -7.63 2.25
C TYR A 92 4.99 -7.35 1.06
N CYS A 93 4.51 -7.69 -0.14
CA CYS A 93 5.25 -7.40 -1.36
C CYS A 93 5.56 -5.91 -1.44
N LYS A 94 6.84 -5.62 -1.76
CA LYS A 94 7.29 -4.28 -2.10
C LYS A 94 6.60 -3.82 -3.39
N GLU A 95 6.58 -2.51 -3.60
CA GLU A 95 5.99 -1.91 -4.78
C GLU A 95 6.57 -2.48 -6.09
N GLY A 96 5.71 -2.70 -7.09
CA GLY A 96 6.05 -3.35 -8.35
C GLY A 96 6.08 -4.89 -8.32
N TYR A 97 5.88 -5.50 -7.15
CA TYR A 97 5.82 -6.96 -6.97
C TYR A 97 4.42 -7.40 -6.53
N PHE A 98 4.03 -8.57 -7.01
CA PHE A 98 2.70 -9.13 -6.89
C PHE A 98 2.83 -10.49 -6.21
N ARG A 99 2.01 -10.75 -5.19
CA ARG A 99 1.97 -12.07 -4.57
C ARG A 99 1.28 -13.06 -5.49
N ASN A 100 1.99 -14.11 -5.85
CA ASN A 100 1.45 -15.23 -6.60
C ASN A 100 0.72 -16.21 -5.67
N ARG A 101 0.08 -17.23 -6.23
CA ARG A 101 -0.65 -18.28 -5.48
C ARG A 101 0.26 -19.17 -4.63
N TRP A 102 1.56 -19.21 -4.92
CA TRP A 102 2.56 -19.94 -4.15
C TRP A 102 3.05 -19.15 -2.94
N GLY A 103 2.66 -17.87 -2.83
CA GLY A 103 3.00 -16.98 -1.74
C GLY A 103 4.24 -16.12 -2.00
N ASP A 104 4.89 -16.22 -3.16
CA ASP A 104 6.07 -15.42 -3.49
C ASP A 104 5.70 -14.06 -4.09
N CYS A 105 6.50 -13.05 -3.76
CA CYS A 105 6.44 -11.73 -4.39
C CYS A 105 7.25 -11.74 -5.69
N VAL A 106 6.56 -11.77 -6.83
CA VAL A 106 7.17 -11.82 -8.16
C VAL A 106 6.90 -10.53 -8.94
N PRO A 107 7.71 -10.19 -9.95
CA PRO A 107 7.37 -9.11 -10.87
C PRO A 107 6.01 -9.37 -11.56
N GLY A 108 5.22 -8.33 -11.83
CA GLY A 108 3.88 -8.49 -12.38
C GLY A 108 3.82 -9.29 -13.69
N TYR A 109 4.86 -9.21 -14.55
CA TYR A 109 4.93 -10.00 -15.79
C TYR A 109 5.07 -11.51 -15.55
N SER A 110 5.46 -11.94 -14.35
CA SER A 110 5.57 -13.34 -13.95
C SER A 110 4.24 -13.94 -13.48
N CYS A 111 3.15 -13.15 -13.41
CA CYS A 111 1.83 -13.61 -12.99
C CYS A 111 1.07 -14.40 -14.08
N PHE A 112 1.67 -14.64 -15.25
CA PHE A 112 0.99 -15.31 -16.37
C PHE A 112 0.40 -16.67 -15.99
N SER A 113 1.11 -17.47 -15.19
CA SER A 113 0.63 -18.75 -14.69
C SER A 113 -0.60 -18.65 -13.79
N ASP A 114 -0.65 -17.63 -12.93
CA ASP A 114 -1.75 -17.40 -11.99
C ASP A 114 -3.02 -16.93 -12.70
N ILE A 115 -2.85 -16.14 -13.76
CA ILE A 115 -3.90 -15.66 -14.65
C ILE A 115 -4.53 -16.85 -15.39
N LEU A 116 -3.71 -17.73 -15.97
CA LEU A 116 -4.19 -18.89 -16.73
C LEU A 116 -4.91 -19.93 -15.88
N LEU A 117 -4.55 -20.06 -14.60
CA LEU A 117 -5.16 -21.05 -13.70
C LEU A 117 -6.43 -20.54 -13.01
N LYS A 118 -6.80 -19.27 -13.21
CA LYS A 118 -8.05 -18.66 -12.72
C LYS A 118 -9.08 -18.42 -13.84
N ALA A 119 -8.68 -18.56 -15.10
CA ALA A 119 -9.58 -18.55 -16.27
C ALA A 119 -10.27 -19.91 -16.43
#